data_AF-A0A6N2RUU4-F1
#
_entry.id   AF-A0A6N2RUU4-F1
#
_cell.length_a   1.000
_cell.length_b   1.000
_cell.length_c   1.000
_cell.angle_alpha   90.00
_cell.angle_beta   90.00
_cell.angle_gamma   90.00
#
_symmetry.space_group_name_H-M   'P 1'
#
loop_
_entity.id
_entity.type
_entity.pdbx_description
1 polymer ?
#
loop_
_entity_poly.entity_id
_entity_poly.type
_entity_poly.pdbx_seq_one_letter_code
_entity_poly.pdbx_strand_id
1 'polypeptide(L)'
;MNQDKIVQLKQGLSTAFINQNISSNLAYKPQFVSNNYKEGRKVISSIEDELLSCEEFAISVAFITMGGITPLLQTLRELEQRSIPGKILTTDYLTFSDPKALRILANFKNIELKMFVTENAKEGYSTQKDTFLRKRKCTELLSEVLI
;
A
#
# COMPACT_ATOMS: atom_id res chain seq x y z
N MET A 1 20.53 2.10 -15.68
CA MET A 1 20.18 2.50 -14.30
C MET A 1 21.20 3.56 -13.88
N ASN A 2 20.80 4.81 -13.63
CA ASN A 2 21.73 5.93 -13.37
C ASN A 2 22.64 5.65 -12.16
N GLN A 3 23.96 5.78 -12.32
CA GLN A 3 24.94 5.64 -11.24
C GLN A 3 24.62 6.53 -10.04
N ASP A 4 24.11 7.74 -10.26
CA ASP A 4 23.74 8.67 -9.20
C ASP A 4 22.64 8.12 -8.27
N LYS A 5 21.65 7.39 -8.83
CA LYS A 5 20.57 6.78 -8.02
C LYS A 5 21.11 5.67 -7.13
N ILE A 6 22.10 4.92 -7.61
CA ILE A 6 22.74 3.86 -6.82
C ILE A 6 23.49 4.48 -5.63
N VAL A 7 24.17 5.60 -5.85
CA VAL A 7 24.88 6.32 -4.77
C VAL A 7 23.89 6.85 -3.73
N GLN A 8 22.82 7.50 -4.17
CA GLN A 8 21.78 8.04 -3.27
C GLN A 8 21.11 6.93 -2.45
N LEU A 9 20.80 5.79 -3.07
CA LEU A 9 20.25 4.61 -2.38
C LEU A 9 21.22 4.07 -1.32
N LYS A 10 22.50 3.89 -1.68
CA LYS A 10 23.52 3.42 -0.73
C LYS A 10 23.67 4.36 0.46
N GLN A 11 23.66 5.67 0.21
CA GLN A 11 23.72 6.67 1.28
C GLN A 11 22.49 6.59 2.19
N GLY A 12 21.27 6.55 1.62
CA GLY A 12 20.04 6.44 2.40
C GLY A 12 19.98 5.18 3.28
N LEU A 13 20.40 4.04 2.75
CA LEU A 13 20.51 2.78 3.50
C LEU A 13 21.58 2.86 4.60
N SER A 14 22.74 3.44 4.30
CA SER A 14 23.82 3.59 5.28
C SER A 14 23.40 4.51 6.42
N THR A 15 22.70 5.62 6.12
CA THR A 15 22.17 6.53 7.13
C THR A 15 21.13 5.85 8.02
N ALA A 16 20.23 5.05 7.45
CA ALA A 16 19.15 4.41 8.21
C ALA A 16 19.61 3.22 9.06
N PHE A 17 20.52 2.39 8.53
CA PHE A 17 20.86 1.11 9.15
C PHE A 17 22.27 1.03 9.74
N ILE A 18 23.16 1.97 9.42
CA ILE A 18 24.56 1.93 9.88
C ILE A 18 24.88 3.14 10.78
N ASN A 19 24.64 4.37 10.30
CA ASN A 19 25.02 5.57 11.04
C ASN A 19 24.10 6.77 10.73
N GLN A 20 23.29 7.16 11.71
CA GLN A 20 22.33 8.26 11.59
C GLN A 20 22.95 9.64 11.29
N ASN A 21 24.24 9.84 11.57
CA ASN A 21 24.93 11.11 11.34
C ASN A 21 25.32 11.32 9.87
N ILE A 22 25.18 10.31 9.01
CA ILE A 22 25.43 10.43 7.57
C ILE A 22 24.28 11.22 6.94
N SER A 23 24.59 12.32 6.25
CA SER A 23 23.59 13.04 5.46
C SER A 23 23.22 12.27 4.20
N SER A 24 21.93 12.09 3.96
CA SER A 24 21.38 11.38 2.81
C SER A 24 20.07 12.01 2.35
N ASN A 25 19.74 11.88 1.07
CA ASN A 25 18.44 12.31 0.56
C ASN A 25 17.28 11.50 1.20
N LEU A 26 16.29 12.22 1.74
CA LEU A 26 15.11 11.65 2.40
C LEU A 26 14.32 10.70 1.51
N ALA A 27 14.26 10.96 0.20
CA ALA A 27 13.54 10.10 -0.75
C ALA A 27 14.10 8.67 -0.86
N TYR A 28 15.34 8.45 -0.39
CA TYR A 28 16.00 7.15 -0.41
C TYR A 28 16.28 6.60 1.00
N LYS A 29 15.84 7.32 2.04
CA LYS A 29 16.01 6.94 3.43
C LYS A 29 14.70 6.30 3.92
N PRO A 30 14.71 5.02 4.34
CA PRO A 30 13.54 4.40 4.95
C PRO A 30 13.03 5.21 6.14
N GLN A 31 11.71 5.38 6.22
CA GLN A 31 11.06 6.07 7.32
C GLN A 31 10.22 5.11 8.15
N PHE A 32 10.23 5.32 9.46
CA PHE A 32 9.28 4.67 10.35
C PHE A 32 7.97 5.45 10.33
N VAL A 33 6.92 4.84 9.75
CA VAL A 33 5.60 5.44 9.64
C VAL A 33 4.72 4.89 10.76
N SER A 34 4.20 5.79 11.60
CA SER A 34 3.31 5.46 12.70
C SER A 34 2.32 6.60 12.94
N ASN A 35 1.22 6.30 13.62
CA ASN A 35 0.31 7.33 14.10
C ASN A 35 0.93 8.02 15.31
N ASN A 36 1.47 9.22 15.11
CA ASN A 36 1.98 10.09 16.15
C ASN A 36 1.25 11.44 16.11
N TYR A 37 0.16 11.51 16.87
CA TYR A 37 -0.68 12.70 16.99
C TYR A 37 0.05 13.91 17.57
N LYS A 38 1.09 13.71 18.39
CA LYS A 38 1.89 14.79 18.99
C LYS A 38 2.78 15.48 17.96
N GLU A 39 3.25 14.72 16.96
CA GLU A 39 4.09 15.21 15.87
C GLU A 39 3.30 15.43 14.58
N GLY A 40 1.96 15.31 14.62
CA GLY A 40 1.09 15.48 13.45
C GLY A 40 1.26 14.42 12.36
N ARG A 41 1.94 13.30 12.63
CA ARG A 41 2.16 12.23 11.66
C ARG A 41 1.04 11.19 11.73
N LYS A 42 0.40 10.92 10.60
CA LYS A 42 -0.58 9.83 10.45
C LYS A 42 -0.13 8.89 9.36
N VAL A 43 -0.29 7.59 9.59
CA VAL A 43 0.04 6.57 8.58
C VAL A 43 -0.73 6.81 7.28
N ILE A 44 -1.99 7.23 7.41
CA ILE A 44 -2.87 7.50 6.27
C ILE A 44 -2.33 8.56 5.31
N SER A 45 -1.68 9.60 5.84
CA SER A 45 -1.13 10.69 5.02
C SER A 45 0.06 10.20 4.19
N SER A 46 0.89 9.32 4.73
CA SER A 46 1.98 8.70 3.95
C SER A 46 1.46 7.84 2.81
N ILE A 47 0.36 7.09 3.03
CA ILE A 47 -0.28 6.28 1.99
C ILE A 47 -0.90 7.17 0.92
N GLU A 48 -1.57 8.26 1.31
CA GLU A 48 -2.13 9.24 0.38
C GLU A 48 -1.05 9.84 -0.53
N ASP A 49 0.09 10.24 0.04
CA ASP A 49 1.22 10.78 -0.71
C ASP A 49 1.78 9.77 -1.73
N GLU A 50 1.95 8.50 -1.32
CA GLU A 50 2.41 7.42 -2.20
C GLU A 50 1.41 7.14 -3.32
N LEU A 51 0.12 7.03 -2.99
CA LEU A 51 -0.96 6.83 -3.95
C LEU A 51 -1.01 7.94 -4.99
N LEU A 52 -0.92 9.21 -4.58
CA LEU A 52 -0.98 10.36 -5.50
C LEU A 52 0.19 10.40 -6.49
N SER A 53 1.35 9.87 -6.09
CA SER A 53 2.57 9.88 -6.91
C SER A 53 2.75 8.64 -7.80
N CYS A 54 1.95 7.59 -7.59
CA CYS A 54 2.12 6.31 -8.28
C CYS A 54 1.57 6.30 -9.72
N GLU A 55 2.13 5.40 -10.54
CA GLU A 55 1.63 5.10 -11.90
C GLU A 55 0.69 3.87 -11.89
N GLU A 56 0.74 3.07 -10.82
CA GLU A 56 -0.11 1.92 -10.52
C GLU A 56 0.05 1.55 -9.03
N PHE A 57 -1.01 1.00 -8.42
CA PHE A 57 -0.96 0.60 -7.02
C PHE A 57 -1.46 -0.83 -6.78
N ALA A 58 -0.92 -1.47 -5.75
CA ALA A 58 -1.35 -2.76 -5.27
C ALA A 58 -1.37 -2.78 -3.74
N ILE A 59 -2.54 -3.06 -3.17
CA ILE A 59 -2.75 -3.15 -1.73
C ILE A 59 -3.15 -4.58 -1.39
N SER A 60 -2.40 -5.19 -0.46
CA SER A 60 -2.76 -6.48 0.11
C SER A 60 -2.97 -6.29 1.61
N VAL A 61 -4.20 -6.50 2.07
CA VAL A 61 -4.61 -6.22 3.45
C VAL A 61 -5.52 -7.31 4.00
N ALA A 62 -5.51 -7.51 5.31
CA ALA A 62 -6.33 -8.56 5.94
C ALA A 62 -7.81 -8.16 6.04
N PHE A 63 -8.09 -6.92 6.47
CA PHE A 63 -9.45 -6.43 6.72
C PHE A 63 -9.63 -5.06 6.10
N ILE A 64 -10.86 -4.73 5.72
CA ILE A 64 -11.22 -3.43 5.15
C ILE A 64 -12.43 -2.88 5.90
N THR A 65 -12.24 -1.80 6.65
CA THR A 65 -13.34 -1.09 7.34
C THR A 65 -13.73 0.19 6.60
N MET A 66 -14.95 0.68 6.85
CA MET A 66 -15.38 2.00 6.41
C MET A 66 -14.49 3.10 6.98
N GLY A 67 -14.06 2.97 8.24
CA GLY A 67 -13.17 3.93 8.90
C GLY A 67 -11.83 4.06 8.18
N GLY A 68 -11.25 2.93 7.77
CA GLY A 68 -9.98 2.89 7.04
C GLY A 68 -10.08 3.46 5.61
N ILE A 69 -11.15 3.14 4.85
CA ILE A 69 -11.24 3.60 3.45
C ILE A 69 -11.75 5.02 3.29
N THR A 70 -12.57 5.52 4.23
CA THR A 70 -13.21 6.85 4.11
C THR A 70 -12.24 7.98 3.80
N PRO A 71 -11.09 8.14 4.49
CA PRO A 71 -10.13 9.20 4.15
C PRO A 71 -9.56 9.05 2.74
N LEU A 72 -9.39 7.81 2.26
CA LEU A 72 -8.81 7.52 0.94
C LEU A 72 -9.78 7.67 -0.22
N LEU A 73 -11.09 7.78 0.02
CA LEU A 73 -12.09 7.78 -1.06
C LEU A 73 -11.89 8.90 -2.07
N GLN A 74 -11.49 10.09 -1.62
CA GLN A 74 -11.22 11.21 -2.53
C GLN A 74 -9.99 10.92 -3.39
N THR A 75 -8.90 10.44 -2.78
CA THR A 75 -7.66 10.06 -3.46
C THR A 75 -7.92 8.96 -4.50
N LEU A 76 -8.67 7.92 -4.15
CA LEU A 76 -9.02 6.84 -5.07
C LEU A 76 -9.86 7.33 -6.27
N ARG A 77 -10.75 8.32 -6.07
CA ARG A 77 -11.49 8.96 -7.16
C ARG A 77 -10.59 9.75 -8.10
N GLU A 78 -9.61 10.45 -7.56
CA GLU A 78 -8.63 11.17 -8.38
C GLU A 78 -7.82 10.18 -9.23
N LEU A 79 -7.38 9.07 -8.63
CA LEU A 79 -6.67 8.01 -9.35
C LEU A 79 -7.53 7.37 -10.45
N GLU A 80 -8.83 7.19 -10.22
CA GLU A 80 -9.78 6.74 -11.24
C GLU A 80 -9.87 7.73 -12.40
N GLN A 81 -10.01 9.03 -12.11
CA GLN A 81 -10.06 10.09 -13.13
C GLN A 81 -8.76 10.15 -13.95
N ARG A 82 -7.62 9.93 -13.31
CA ARG A 82 -6.30 9.84 -13.94
C ARG A 82 -6.05 8.49 -14.65
N SER A 83 -6.99 7.55 -14.58
CA SER A 83 -6.88 6.19 -15.14
C SER A 83 -5.67 5.41 -14.61
N ILE A 84 -5.30 5.62 -13.34
CA ILE A 84 -4.23 4.88 -12.67
C ILE A 84 -4.77 3.52 -12.22
N PRO A 85 -4.26 2.39 -12.73
CA PRO A 85 -4.78 1.07 -12.39
C PRO A 85 -4.40 0.67 -10.96
N GLY A 86 -5.37 0.11 -10.25
CA GLY A 86 -5.26 -0.33 -8.87
C GLY A 86 -5.66 -1.78 -8.68
N LYS A 87 -5.01 -2.46 -7.73
CA LYS A 87 -5.39 -3.81 -7.31
C LYS A 87 -5.52 -3.87 -5.80
N ILE A 88 -6.60 -4.45 -5.29
CA ILE A 88 -6.79 -4.68 -3.86
C ILE A 88 -7.07 -6.15 -3.63
N LEU A 89 -6.24 -6.79 -2.81
CA LEU A 89 -6.42 -8.17 -2.35
C LEU A 89 -6.76 -8.15 -0.86
N THR A 90 -7.88 -8.77 -0.50
CA THR A 90 -8.32 -8.99 0.88
C THR A 90 -8.64 -10.46 1.14
N THR A 91 -9.10 -10.80 2.33
CA THR A 91 -9.51 -12.16 2.72
C THR A 91 -10.84 -12.14 3.48
N ASP A 92 -11.57 -13.25 3.46
CA ASP A 92 -12.75 -13.47 4.31
C ASP A 92 -12.39 -14.01 5.71
N TYR A 93 -11.09 -14.20 6.00
CA TYR A 93 -10.60 -14.62 7.30
C TYR A 93 -11.26 -13.80 8.43
N LEU A 94 -11.78 -14.47 9.46
CA LEU A 94 -12.53 -13.86 10.58
C LEU A 94 -13.72 -12.96 10.20
N THR A 95 -14.06 -12.78 8.93
CA THR A 95 -15.18 -11.98 8.44
C THR A 95 -15.24 -10.55 9.01
N PHE A 96 -14.10 -9.90 9.23
CA PHE A 96 -14.04 -8.54 9.80
C PHE A 96 -14.14 -7.40 8.77
N SER A 97 -14.05 -7.69 7.47
CA SER A 97 -14.20 -6.66 6.43
C SER A 97 -15.64 -6.17 6.35
N ASP A 98 -15.84 -4.86 6.34
CA ASP A 98 -17.14 -4.21 6.16
C ASP A 98 -17.67 -4.47 4.75
N PRO A 99 -18.82 -5.17 4.58
CA PRO A 99 -19.38 -5.43 3.25
C PRO A 99 -19.69 -4.15 2.48
N LYS A 100 -20.04 -3.07 3.19
CA LYS A 100 -20.26 -1.74 2.61
C LYS A 100 -18.97 -1.16 2.02
N ALA A 101 -17.84 -1.31 2.72
CA ALA A 101 -16.56 -0.82 2.27
C ALA A 101 -16.12 -1.55 0.99
N LEU A 102 -16.26 -2.88 0.97
CA LEU A 102 -15.98 -3.71 -0.21
C LEU A 102 -16.83 -3.30 -1.42
N ARG A 103 -18.13 -3.07 -1.23
CA ARG A 103 -19.03 -2.59 -2.30
C ARG A 103 -18.63 -1.23 -2.86
N ILE A 104 -18.18 -0.31 -2.00
CA ILE A 104 -17.69 1.01 -2.44
C ILE A 104 -16.41 0.85 -3.26
N LEU A 105 -15.46 0.05 -2.79
CA LEU A 105 -14.21 -0.20 -3.53
C LEU A 105 -14.47 -0.88 -4.88
N ALA A 106 -15.42 -1.81 -4.94
CA ALA A 106 -15.81 -2.50 -6.17
C ALA A 106 -16.48 -1.59 -7.23
N ASN A 107 -16.95 -0.40 -6.83
CA ASN A 107 -17.55 0.56 -7.77
C ASN A 107 -16.53 1.39 -8.55
N PHE A 108 -15.26 1.40 -8.12
CA PHE A 108 -14.20 2.09 -8.85
C PHE A 108 -13.79 1.29 -10.09
N LYS A 109 -13.85 1.92 -11.25
CA LYS A 109 -13.59 1.29 -12.56
C LYS A 109 -12.12 0.93 -12.77
N ASN A 110 -11.21 1.62 -12.08
CA ASN A 110 -9.77 1.40 -12.15
C ASN A 110 -9.26 0.40 -11.10
N ILE A 111 -10.11 -0.12 -10.21
CA ILE A 111 -9.71 -1.01 -9.12
C ILE A 111 -10.16 -2.46 -9.38
N GLU A 112 -9.20 -3.37 -9.47
CA GLU A 112 -9.45 -4.81 -9.43
C GLU A 112 -9.48 -5.27 -7.95
N LEU A 113 -10.68 -5.52 -7.41
CA LEU A 113 -10.86 -6.05 -6.05
C LEU A 113 -10.97 -7.58 -6.08
N LYS A 114 -10.10 -8.27 -5.34
CA LYS A 114 -10.12 -9.73 -5.14
C LYS A 114 -10.18 -10.08 -3.66
N MET A 115 -10.82 -11.19 -3.36
CA MET A 115 -10.88 -11.76 -2.02
C MET A 115 -10.37 -13.19 -2.04
N PHE A 116 -9.43 -13.49 -1.16
CA PHE A 116 -9.04 -14.86 -0.82
C PHE A 116 -10.09 -15.46 0.12
N VAL A 117 -10.69 -16.57 -0.29
CA VAL A 117 -11.74 -17.27 0.47
C VAL A 117 -11.10 -18.44 1.22
N THR A 118 -11.11 -18.36 2.54
CA THR A 118 -10.41 -19.30 3.44
C THR A 118 -11.03 -20.69 3.45
N GLU A 119 -12.33 -20.83 3.22
CA GLU A 119 -12.98 -22.14 3.15
C GLU A 119 -12.49 -22.99 1.97
N ASN A 120 -12.09 -22.35 0.88
CA ASN A 120 -11.51 -23.01 -0.30
C ASN A 120 -10.03 -23.37 -0.14
N ALA A 121 -9.40 -23.03 1.00
CA ALA A 121 -8.01 -23.37 1.28
C ALA A 121 -7.81 -24.83 1.74
N LYS A 122 -8.90 -25.59 1.96
CA LYS A 122 -8.84 -27.02 2.33
C LYS A 122 -8.52 -27.96 1.17
N GLU A 123 -8.66 -27.51 -0.08
CA GLU A 123 -8.10 -28.20 -1.24
C GLU A 123 -6.79 -27.52 -1.60
N GLY A 124 -5.68 -28.26 -1.52
CA GLY A 124 -4.32 -27.74 -1.56
C GLY A 124 -4.04 -26.83 -2.75
N TYR A 125 -4.12 -25.51 -2.53
CA TYR A 125 -3.58 -24.54 -3.45
C TYR A 125 -2.14 -24.26 -3.06
N SER A 126 -1.23 -24.81 -3.87
CA SER A 126 0.14 -24.36 -3.91
C SER A 126 0.10 -22.86 -4.13
N THR A 127 0.70 -22.09 -3.23
CA THR A 127 0.88 -20.65 -3.38
C THR A 127 1.70 -20.41 -4.64
N GLN A 128 1.03 -20.33 -5.78
CA GLN A 128 1.56 -19.67 -6.94
C GLN A 128 1.62 -18.21 -6.54
N LYS A 129 2.75 -17.86 -5.92
CA LYS A 129 3.17 -16.50 -5.67
C LYS A 129 3.19 -15.83 -7.02
N ASP A 130 2.08 -15.22 -7.41
CA ASP A 130 2.02 -14.22 -8.45
C ASP A 130 2.86 -13.05 -7.95
N THR A 131 4.15 -13.22 -8.18
CA THR A 131 5.20 -12.31 -7.82
C THR A 131 4.91 -11.06 -8.64
N PHE A 132 4.41 -10.02 -7.98
CA PHE A 132 4.06 -8.74 -8.58
C PHE A 132 5.28 -8.17 -9.33
N LEU A 133 5.32 -8.38 -10.64
CA LEU A 133 6.40 -7.90 -11.51
C LEU A 133 6.30 -6.38 -11.71
N ARG A 134 7.49 -5.78 -11.82
CA ARG A 134 7.90 -4.44 -11.45
C ARG A 134 7.93 -3.47 -12.64
N LYS A 135 7.00 -2.50 -12.67
CA LYS A 135 7.26 -1.10 -13.04
C LYS A 135 6.97 -0.24 -11.79
N ARG A 136 6.88 1.09 -11.82
CA ARG A 136 6.75 1.94 -10.60
C ARG A 136 5.42 1.68 -9.86
N LYS A 137 5.33 0.52 -9.19
CA LYS A 137 4.23 0.10 -8.33
C LYS A 137 4.49 0.60 -6.92
N CYS A 138 3.57 1.38 -6.38
CA CYS A 138 3.44 1.46 -4.93
C CYS A 138 2.85 0.12 -4.49
N THR A 139 3.73 -0.79 -4.04
CA THR A 139 3.32 -2.05 -3.42
C THR A 139 3.43 -1.83 -1.92
N GLU A 140 2.33 -1.43 -1.31
CA GLU A 140 2.27 -1.30 0.14
C GLU A 140 1.63 -2.56 0.73
N LEU A 141 2.44 -3.34 1.44
CA LEU A 141 1.97 -4.41 2.30
C LEU A 141 1.56 -3.78 3.64
N LEU A 142 0.34 -3.26 3.68
CA LEU A 142 -0.23 -2.64 4.86
C LEU A 142 -0.86 -3.74 5.72
N SER A 143 -0.10 -4.29 6.68
CA SER A 143 -0.64 -5.29 7.59
C SER A 143 -1.68 -4.73 8.57
N GLU A 144 -1.72 -3.40 8.77
CA GLU A 144 -2.53 -2.77 9.84
C GLU A 144 -3.34 -1.54 9.41
N VAL A 145 -3.28 -1.10 8.14
CA VAL A 145 -3.76 0.27 7.80
C VAL A 145 -5.19 0.35 7.25
N LEU A 146 -5.83 -0.76 6.89
CA LEU A 146 -7.27 -0.77 6.59
C LEU A 146 -8.13 -1.34 7.74
N ILE A 147 -7.65 -1.21 8.97
CA ILE A 147 -8.45 -1.42 10.19
C ILE A 147 -9.09 -0.10 10.62
#